data_AF-A0A933IQM7-F1
#
_entry.id   AF-A0A933IQM7-F1
#
_cell.length_a   1.000
_cell.length_b   1.000
_cell.length_c   1.000
_cell.angle_alpha   90.00
_cell.angle_beta   90.00
_cell.angle_gamma   90.00
#
_symmetry.space_group_name_H-M   'P 1'
#
loop_
_entity.id
_entity.type
_entity.pdbx_description
1 polymer ?
#
loop_
_entity_poly.entity_id
_entity_poly.type
_entity_poly.pdbx_seq_one_letter_code
_entity_poly.pdbx_strand_id
1 'polypeptide(L)'
;MMYARRPTWMGLAAFLVFVLISSGVSVGPARAEDNPKAISAPGLGADRIKSALFAAPGRRGTLDWSDDLTVNRSRFVDVKTALLSGAETRGAAALPAGAVVDLNLFDDVEFPAVLERLDPLASGGFTWVGRLENVDRSLVTLVVENDIVMGNIALPGGVMYQVRYAGNGVHAVREIDQSMFPPEAEPIPAALRPSVQEPGMSSSAVAADSGSTIDVLVVYTPLARVAAGETADAIQALIALAVSETNSTYQNSGIDQRLNLVHTAEVNYTEGDMTNALYQLTSTTDGIMDEVHSLRNTYCADEVVLIVATGAYCGISWVMSYVSAGFESHAFAVVLSNCAAGYFSFGHELGHNMGAQHDWFVSSATLPYPYSHGYVNTVDRWRTVMAYNDACSSNGFNCTRIPYWSNPDVTYGGAPTGVPEGEAGAADNRKTLNTTAFTVANFRQSCAGSPPAAAVPMSPTGIVNDTTPTYIWSSASDSTTYYLAVTGTGGSVLQTSYTSEEVCFEDTCSVTPAAALVAGDYTWKIQTWNSFGYGPWSFDTSFTVKSGGPAGDGGIALNKILMILLDLLDEEN
;
A
#
# COMPACT_ATOMS: atom_id res chain seq x y z
N MET A 1 7.07 67.90 -60.26
CA MET A 1 7.75 67.13 -59.19
C MET A 1 7.13 65.74 -59.18
N MET A 2 7.62 64.75 -59.97
CA MET A 2 8.78 63.87 -59.70
C MET A 2 8.70 63.31 -58.27
N TYR A 3 8.52 62.01 -57.98
CA TYR A 3 8.59 60.73 -58.69
C TYR A 3 7.57 59.77 -57.99
N ALA A 4 6.64 59.03 -58.63
CA ALA A 4 6.82 57.79 -59.44
C ALA A 4 7.54 56.67 -58.64
N ARG A 5 7.05 55.41 -58.49
CA ARG A 5 6.12 54.59 -59.27
C ARG A 5 5.55 53.41 -58.46
N ARG A 6 4.46 52.87 -59.01
CA ARG A 6 3.51 51.84 -58.55
C ARG A 6 3.89 50.40 -59.06
N PRO A 7 3.10 49.35 -58.73
CA PRO A 7 3.46 47.91 -58.69
C PRO A 7 3.17 47.15 -60.01
N THR A 8 3.00 45.80 -59.94
CA THR A 8 2.46 44.80 -60.92
C THR A 8 3.52 43.91 -61.65
N TRP A 9 3.35 42.62 -62.02
CA TRP A 9 2.24 41.63 -62.07
C TRP A 9 2.77 40.19 -62.42
N MET A 10 1.94 39.18 -62.10
CA MET A 10 1.58 37.87 -62.72
C MET A 10 2.41 37.18 -63.86
N GLY A 11 2.46 35.84 -63.78
CA GLY A 11 2.20 34.87 -64.89
C GLY A 11 3.41 34.02 -65.34
N LEU A 12 3.47 32.69 -65.13
CA LEU A 12 2.82 31.52 -65.79
C LEU A 12 3.63 30.88 -66.97
N ALA A 13 3.76 29.54 -66.91
CA ALA A 13 4.08 28.56 -67.97
C ALA A 13 5.58 28.36 -68.37
N ALA A 14 6.13 27.17 -68.67
CA ALA A 14 5.61 25.83 -68.93
C ALA A 14 6.71 24.73 -68.82
N PHE A 15 6.28 23.54 -68.39
CA PHE A 15 6.58 22.17 -68.88
C PHE A 15 7.94 21.79 -69.50
N LEU A 16 8.59 20.79 -68.90
CA LEU A 16 9.21 19.68 -69.65
C LEU A 16 9.14 18.38 -68.84
N VAL A 17 8.49 17.37 -69.45
CA VAL A 17 8.25 16.01 -68.98
C VAL A 17 9.45 15.14 -69.34
N PHE A 18 9.94 14.33 -68.39
CA PHE A 18 10.54 13.03 -68.69
C PHE A 18 10.10 12.02 -67.61
N VAL A 19 9.74 10.84 -68.08
CA VAL A 19 9.02 9.75 -67.38
C VAL A 19 9.91 8.50 -67.35
N LEU A 20 9.71 7.65 -66.32
CA LEU A 20 10.18 6.26 -66.10
C LEU A 20 11.65 6.10 -65.59
N ILE A 21 12.00 5.33 -64.53
CA ILE A 21 11.46 4.09 -63.93
C ILE A 21 11.72 4.01 -62.41
N SER A 22 10.84 3.26 -61.75
CA SER A 22 10.65 2.83 -60.35
C SER A 22 11.83 2.41 -59.45
N SER A 23 11.77 2.89 -58.20
CA SER A 23 11.98 2.17 -56.92
C SER A 23 11.83 3.24 -55.81
N GLY A 24 10.78 3.35 -54.99
CA GLY A 24 10.11 2.29 -54.23
C GLY A 24 10.37 2.51 -52.74
N VAL A 25 9.84 3.59 -52.13
CA VAL A 25 9.38 3.63 -50.72
C VAL A 25 8.29 4.71 -50.63
N SER A 26 7.03 4.29 -50.55
CA SER A 26 5.93 5.14 -50.12
C SER A 26 5.96 5.19 -48.60
N VAL A 27 6.17 6.38 -48.04
CA VAL A 27 5.85 6.65 -46.64
C VAL A 27 4.33 6.67 -46.56
N GLY A 28 3.75 5.57 -46.07
CA GLY A 28 2.32 5.47 -45.84
C GLY A 28 1.87 6.42 -44.72
N PRO A 29 0.57 6.79 -44.68
CA PRO A 29 0.03 7.55 -43.57
C PRO A 29 0.19 6.76 -42.27
N ALA A 30 0.39 7.48 -41.16
CA ALA A 30 0.47 6.92 -39.82
C ALA A 30 -0.58 5.83 -39.62
N ARG A 31 -0.10 4.66 -39.22
CA ARG A 31 -0.92 3.51 -38.87
C ARG A 31 -1.87 3.98 -37.78
N ALA A 32 -3.18 3.87 -38.03
CA ALA A 32 -4.17 4.01 -36.98
C ALA A 32 -3.84 2.95 -35.93
N GLU A 33 -3.35 3.38 -34.78
CA GLU A 33 -3.18 2.52 -33.62
C GLU A 33 -4.56 2.09 -33.11
N ASP A 34 -4.63 0.82 -32.74
CA ASP A 34 -5.82 0.12 -32.28
C ASP A 34 -6.56 0.93 -31.21
N ASN A 35 -7.89 1.02 -31.38
CA ASN A 35 -8.78 1.53 -30.36
C ASN A 35 -8.62 0.64 -29.09
N PRO A 36 -8.12 1.16 -27.95
CA PRO A 36 -7.86 0.33 -26.76
C PRO A 36 -9.13 -0.18 -26.08
N LYS A 37 -10.32 0.18 -26.59
CA LYS A 37 -11.63 -0.20 -26.04
C LYS A 37 -12.04 -1.67 -26.28
N ALA A 38 -11.23 -2.46 -26.98
CA ALA A 38 -11.50 -3.88 -27.21
C ALA A 38 -10.21 -4.71 -27.21
N ILE A 39 -9.48 -4.72 -26.08
CA ILE A 39 -8.51 -5.79 -25.86
C ILE A 39 -9.30 -7.00 -25.36
N SER A 40 -9.91 -7.75 -26.28
CA SER A 40 -10.24 -9.13 -25.97
C SER A 40 -8.92 -9.88 -25.85
N ALA A 41 -8.54 -10.30 -24.64
CA ALA A 41 -7.43 -11.23 -24.50
C ALA A 41 -7.67 -12.43 -25.43
N PRO A 42 -6.65 -12.91 -26.17
CA PRO A 42 -6.77 -14.18 -26.88
C PRO A 42 -7.23 -15.22 -25.87
N GLY A 43 -8.28 -15.96 -26.21
CA GLY A 43 -9.00 -16.82 -25.28
C GLY A 43 -8.08 -17.58 -24.33
N LEU A 44 -8.38 -17.44 -23.04
CA LEU A 44 -7.83 -18.25 -21.95
C LEU A 44 -7.68 -19.70 -22.44
N GLY A 45 -6.49 -20.28 -22.30
CA GLY A 45 -6.25 -21.68 -22.66
C GLY A 45 -7.36 -22.55 -22.06
N ALA A 46 -7.94 -23.43 -22.87
CA ALA A 46 -9.14 -24.22 -22.58
C ALA A 46 -9.04 -25.16 -21.35
N ASP A 47 -7.90 -25.17 -20.65
CA ASP A 47 -7.60 -26.06 -19.52
C ASP A 47 -7.59 -25.38 -18.14
N ARG A 48 -7.81 -24.05 -18.02
CA ARG A 48 -7.99 -23.41 -16.70
C ARG A 48 -9.46 -23.46 -16.27
N ILE A 49 -9.72 -23.96 -15.06
CA ILE A 49 -11.04 -23.84 -14.42
C ILE A 49 -11.32 -22.34 -14.23
N LYS A 50 -12.31 -21.81 -14.98
CA LYS A 50 -12.77 -20.42 -14.86
C LYS A 50 -13.40 -20.19 -13.49
N SER A 51 -12.66 -19.56 -12.58
CA SER A 51 -13.19 -19.11 -11.29
C SER A 51 -13.31 -17.59 -11.32
N ALA A 52 -14.40 -17.10 -11.92
CA ALA A 52 -14.74 -15.69 -11.99
C ALA A 52 -14.83 -15.07 -10.58
N LEU A 53 -14.08 -13.99 -10.35
CA LEU A 53 -13.99 -13.29 -9.07
C LEU A 53 -15.31 -12.63 -8.67
N PHE A 54 -16.00 -12.03 -9.65
CA PHE A 54 -17.22 -11.26 -9.43
C PHE A 54 -18.47 -12.08 -9.78
N ALA A 55 -19.44 -12.09 -8.88
CA ALA A 55 -20.76 -12.68 -9.09
C ALA A 55 -21.84 -11.60 -9.16
N ALA A 56 -22.99 -11.94 -9.75
CA ALA A 56 -24.16 -11.08 -9.70
C ALA A 56 -24.58 -10.87 -8.23
N PRO A 57 -24.82 -9.62 -7.80
CA PRO A 57 -25.04 -9.34 -6.40
C PRO A 57 -26.41 -9.82 -5.96
N GLY A 58 -26.47 -10.48 -4.80
CA GLY A 58 -27.75 -10.88 -4.20
C GLY A 58 -28.56 -9.71 -3.61
N ARG A 59 -27.96 -8.52 -3.52
CA ARG A 59 -28.48 -7.32 -2.84
C ARG A 59 -28.14 -6.05 -3.63
N ARG A 60 -28.73 -4.92 -3.24
CA ARG A 60 -28.34 -3.60 -3.76
C ARG A 60 -27.35 -2.93 -2.80
N GLY A 61 -26.32 -2.30 -3.37
CA GLY A 61 -25.49 -1.35 -2.63
C GLY A 61 -26.30 -0.12 -2.19
N THR A 62 -25.75 0.62 -1.23
CA THR A 62 -26.31 1.87 -0.70
C THR A 62 -25.71 3.10 -1.36
N LEU A 63 -24.50 3.00 -1.92
CA LEU A 63 -23.83 4.11 -2.60
C LEU A 63 -24.23 4.19 -4.08
N ASP A 64 -24.37 5.43 -4.56
CA ASP A 64 -24.59 5.78 -5.96
C ASP A 64 -23.43 6.65 -6.46
N TRP A 65 -23.00 6.41 -7.70
CA TRP A 65 -21.94 7.15 -8.40
C TRP A 65 -22.42 7.72 -9.73
N SER A 66 -23.73 7.81 -9.94
CA SER A 66 -24.31 8.33 -11.17
C SER A 66 -23.92 9.78 -11.48
N ASP A 67 -23.60 10.57 -10.45
CA ASP A 67 -23.13 11.96 -10.58
C ASP A 67 -21.58 12.07 -10.61
N ASP A 68 -20.85 10.96 -10.45
CA ASP A 68 -19.39 10.95 -10.53
C ASP A 68 -18.95 10.96 -11.99
N LEU A 69 -18.49 12.13 -12.45
CA LEU A 69 -18.05 12.35 -13.83
C LEU A 69 -16.84 11.50 -14.23
N THR A 70 -16.12 10.92 -13.27
CA THR A 70 -15.01 10.00 -13.55
C THR A 70 -15.49 8.61 -13.94
N VAL A 71 -16.74 8.24 -13.66
CA VAL A 71 -17.27 6.89 -13.88
C VAL A 71 -17.96 6.80 -15.25
N ASN A 72 -17.31 6.14 -16.21
CA ASN A 72 -17.89 5.88 -17.54
C ASN A 72 -19.06 4.90 -17.49
N ARG A 73 -18.89 3.84 -16.70
CA ARG A 73 -19.93 2.83 -16.43
C ARG A 73 -19.59 2.08 -15.15
N SER A 74 -20.61 1.51 -14.53
CA SER A 74 -20.46 0.70 -13.32
C SER A 74 -21.43 -0.49 -13.31
N ARG A 75 -21.11 -1.48 -12.49
CA ARG A 75 -22.04 -2.56 -12.12
C ARG A 75 -21.79 -3.02 -10.69
N PHE A 76 -22.85 -3.38 -9.98
CA PHE A 76 -22.74 -3.99 -8.65
C PHE A 76 -22.37 -5.47 -8.77
N VAL A 77 -21.59 -5.96 -7.81
CA VAL A 77 -21.06 -7.33 -7.76
C VAL A 77 -20.94 -7.83 -6.31
N ASP A 78 -21.08 -9.15 -6.13
CA ASP A 78 -20.55 -9.84 -4.95
C ASP A 78 -19.13 -10.33 -5.27
N VAL A 79 -18.18 -10.18 -4.33
CA VAL A 79 -16.78 -10.58 -4.54
C VAL A 79 -16.50 -11.90 -3.83
N LYS A 80 -15.93 -12.87 -4.55
CA LYS A 80 -15.51 -14.16 -3.97
C LYS A 80 -14.12 -14.05 -3.34
N THR A 81 -14.04 -13.46 -2.14
CA THR A 81 -12.78 -13.20 -1.42
C THR A 81 -11.92 -14.44 -1.18
N ALA A 82 -12.54 -15.62 -1.09
CA ALA A 82 -11.83 -16.90 -0.98
C ALA A 82 -10.91 -17.22 -2.18
N LEU A 83 -11.20 -16.68 -3.38
CA LEU A 83 -10.33 -16.78 -4.55
C LEU A 83 -9.09 -15.89 -4.46
N LEU A 84 -9.11 -14.86 -3.59
CA LEU A 84 -7.98 -13.97 -3.35
C LEU A 84 -7.11 -14.45 -2.17
N SER A 85 -7.67 -15.23 -1.25
CA SER A 85 -6.94 -15.78 -0.09
C SER A 85 -6.44 -17.22 -0.28
N GLY A 86 -7.03 -17.97 -1.23
CA GLY A 86 -6.72 -19.39 -1.46
C GLY A 86 -7.55 -20.36 -0.60
N ALA A 87 -8.49 -19.84 0.19
CA ALA A 87 -9.27 -20.62 1.15
C ALA A 87 -10.25 -21.65 0.53
N GLU A 88 -10.50 -21.62 -0.77
CA GLU A 88 -11.29 -22.67 -1.46
C GLU A 88 -10.49 -23.96 -1.71
N THR A 89 -9.16 -23.90 -1.70
CA THR A 89 -8.31 -25.09 -1.76
C THR A 89 -8.15 -25.69 -0.37
N ARG A 90 -8.39 -27.00 -0.23
CA ARG A 90 -8.30 -27.73 1.05
C ARG A 90 -7.00 -27.41 1.79
N GLY A 91 -7.11 -26.66 2.88
CA GLY A 91 -6.00 -26.30 3.77
C GLY A 91 -5.56 -24.85 3.58
N ALA A 92 -5.56 -24.09 4.67
CA ALA A 92 -5.22 -22.67 4.73
C ALA A 92 -3.75 -22.39 4.32
N ALA A 93 -3.45 -22.44 3.03
CA ALA A 93 -2.20 -21.99 2.45
C ALA A 93 -2.48 -20.69 1.66
N ALA A 94 -1.72 -19.64 1.97
CA ALA A 94 -1.69 -18.43 1.16
C ALA A 94 -1.46 -18.79 -0.32
N LEU A 95 -2.16 -18.12 -1.23
CA LEU A 95 -2.00 -18.36 -2.67
C LEU A 95 -0.51 -18.26 -3.04
N PRO A 96 0.05 -19.24 -3.77
CA PRO A 96 1.42 -19.13 -4.25
C PRO A 96 1.54 -18.01 -5.28
N ALA A 97 2.71 -17.36 -5.34
CA ALA A 97 3.03 -16.46 -6.45
C ALA A 97 2.81 -17.16 -7.80
N GLY A 98 2.25 -16.43 -8.76
CA GLY A 98 1.81 -16.99 -10.05
C GLY A 98 0.39 -17.56 -10.04
N ALA A 99 -0.31 -17.57 -8.89
CA ALA A 99 -1.75 -17.87 -8.86
C ALA A 99 -2.51 -16.90 -9.77
N VAL A 100 -3.53 -17.41 -10.46
CA VAL A 100 -4.31 -16.62 -11.44
C VAL A 100 -5.75 -16.50 -10.98
N VAL A 101 -6.29 -15.28 -11.07
CA VAL A 101 -7.69 -14.96 -10.76
C VAL A 101 -8.31 -14.27 -11.97
N ASP A 102 -9.50 -14.72 -12.39
CA ASP A 102 -10.21 -14.13 -13.51
C ASP A 102 -11.01 -12.90 -13.06
N LEU A 103 -10.60 -11.73 -13.53
CA LEU A 103 -11.28 -10.46 -13.32
C LEU A 103 -12.33 -10.25 -14.41
N ASN A 104 -13.52 -10.81 -14.21
CA ASN A 104 -14.69 -10.60 -15.06
C ASN A 104 -15.34 -9.23 -14.75
N LEU A 105 -14.67 -8.15 -15.13
CA LEU A 105 -15.02 -6.77 -14.79
C LEU A 105 -16.38 -6.35 -15.34
N PHE A 106 -16.63 -6.63 -16.64
CA PHE A 106 -17.89 -6.42 -17.34
C PHE A 106 -18.19 -7.60 -18.26
N ASP A 107 -19.38 -7.64 -18.85
CA ASP A 107 -19.78 -8.72 -19.78
C ASP A 107 -18.90 -8.76 -21.04
N ASP A 108 -18.28 -7.63 -21.39
CA ASP A 108 -17.36 -7.43 -22.50
C ASP A 108 -15.88 -7.27 -22.07
N VAL A 109 -15.59 -7.31 -20.76
CA VAL A 109 -14.25 -7.08 -20.21
C VAL A 109 -13.91 -8.14 -19.17
N GLU A 110 -13.03 -9.06 -19.55
CA GLU A 110 -12.52 -10.13 -18.69
C GLU A 110 -11.01 -10.23 -18.86
N PHE A 111 -10.27 -10.19 -17.73
CA PHE A 111 -8.81 -10.34 -17.74
C PHE A 111 -8.34 -11.38 -16.71
N PRO A 112 -7.46 -12.31 -17.08
CA PRO A 112 -6.70 -13.08 -16.09
C PRO A 112 -5.67 -12.19 -15.39
N ALA A 113 -5.71 -12.14 -14.07
CA ALA A 113 -4.72 -11.45 -13.25
C ALA A 113 -3.80 -12.46 -12.55
N VAL A 114 -2.49 -12.27 -12.67
CA VAL A 114 -1.45 -13.10 -12.07
C VAL A 114 -0.97 -12.44 -10.78
N LEU A 115 -1.07 -13.16 -9.67
CA LEU A 115 -0.58 -12.76 -8.35
C LEU A 115 0.95 -12.70 -8.37
N GLU A 116 1.50 -11.60 -7.87
CA GLU A 116 2.93 -11.47 -7.65
C GLU A 116 3.30 -11.46 -6.19
N ARG A 117 2.51 -10.77 -5.37
CA ARG A 117 2.78 -10.59 -3.95
C ARG A 117 1.51 -10.43 -3.14
N LEU A 118 1.51 -11.02 -1.95
CA LEU A 118 0.51 -10.78 -0.90
C LEU A 118 1.19 -10.03 0.23
N ASP A 119 0.73 -8.81 0.49
CA ASP A 119 1.24 -7.98 1.57
C ASP A 119 0.24 -8.00 2.74
N PRO A 120 0.60 -8.53 3.93
CA PRO A 120 -0.31 -8.55 5.07
C PRO A 120 -0.58 -7.13 5.59
N LEU A 121 -1.80 -6.89 6.07
CA LEU A 121 -2.18 -5.65 6.75
C LEU A 121 -2.15 -5.87 8.26
N ALA A 122 -1.77 -4.83 9.01
CA ALA A 122 -1.76 -4.88 10.48
C ALA A 122 -3.15 -5.18 11.08
N SER A 123 -4.22 -4.82 10.36
CA SER A 123 -5.61 -5.11 10.73
C SER A 123 -6.03 -6.58 10.55
N GLY A 124 -5.17 -7.43 9.97
CA GLY A 124 -5.45 -8.85 9.70
C GLY A 124 -5.93 -9.14 8.28
N GLY A 125 -6.15 -8.11 7.47
CA GLY A 125 -6.39 -8.21 6.02
C GLY A 125 -5.11 -8.43 5.20
N PHE A 126 -5.21 -8.31 3.89
CA PHE A 126 -4.05 -8.37 2.98
C PHE A 126 -4.26 -7.53 1.72
N THR A 127 -3.16 -7.18 1.07
CA THR A 127 -3.15 -6.59 -0.27
C THR A 127 -2.66 -7.61 -1.28
N TRP A 128 -3.47 -7.87 -2.29
CA TRP A 128 -3.16 -8.68 -3.46
C TRP A 128 -2.59 -7.77 -4.55
N VAL A 129 -1.30 -7.93 -4.87
CA VAL A 129 -0.60 -7.16 -5.90
C VAL A 129 -0.24 -8.08 -7.05
N GLY A 130 -0.62 -7.69 -8.26
CA GLY A 130 -0.45 -8.49 -9.45
C GLY A 130 -0.39 -7.70 -10.75
N ARG A 131 -0.38 -8.44 -11.86
CA ARG A 131 -0.46 -7.92 -13.23
C ARG A 131 -1.53 -8.67 -14.02
N LEU A 132 -2.01 -8.10 -15.10
CA LEU A 132 -2.84 -8.83 -16.06
C LEU A 132 -1.94 -9.70 -16.97
N GLU A 133 -2.33 -10.95 -17.20
CA GLU A 133 -1.58 -11.89 -18.05
C GLU A 133 -1.45 -11.31 -19.47
N ASN A 134 -0.24 -11.30 -20.02
CA ASN A 134 0.08 -10.78 -21.35
C ASN A 134 -0.27 -9.29 -21.58
N VAL A 135 -0.45 -8.50 -20.51
CA VAL A 135 -0.60 -7.05 -20.60
C VAL A 135 0.57 -6.40 -19.87
N ASP A 136 1.62 -6.11 -20.63
CA ASP A 136 2.81 -5.43 -20.10
C ASP A 136 2.43 -4.09 -19.46
N ARG A 137 3.08 -3.74 -18.34
CA ARG A 137 2.88 -2.49 -17.59
C ARG A 137 1.48 -2.31 -16.96
N SER A 138 0.70 -3.38 -16.88
CA SER A 138 -0.50 -3.40 -16.04
C SER A 138 -0.14 -3.51 -14.56
N LEU A 139 -1.00 -2.96 -13.70
CA LEU A 139 -0.92 -3.09 -12.25
C LEU A 139 -2.31 -3.42 -11.71
N VAL A 140 -2.39 -4.44 -10.88
CA VAL A 140 -3.60 -4.83 -10.14
C VAL A 140 -3.29 -4.77 -8.67
N THR A 141 -4.05 -3.98 -7.92
CA THR A 141 -3.93 -3.89 -6.46
C THR A 141 -5.32 -4.07 -5.87
N LEU A 142 -5.53 -5.11 -5.07
CA LEU A 142 -6.78 -5.37 -4.37
C LEU A 142 -6.50 -5.53 -2.87
N VAL A 143 -6.99 -4.61 -2.06
CA VAL A 143 -7.01 -4.73 -0.60
C VAL A 143 -8.24 -5.52 -0.18
N VAL A 144 -8.05 -6.49 0.70
CA VAL A 144 -9.09 -7.31 1.30
C VAL A 144 -9.06 -7.15 2.83
N GLU A 145 -10.16 -6.68 3.40
CA GLU A 145 -10.33 -6.46 4.83
C GLU A 145 -11.76 -6.81 5.24
N ASN A 146 -11.97 -7.81 6.09
CA ASN A 146 -13.30 -8.22 6.58
C ASN A 146 -14.38 -8.35 5.46
N ASP A 147 -14.05 -9.07 4.39
CA ASP A 147 -14.86 -9.24 3.15
C ASP A 147 -15.06 -7.97 2.30
N ILE A 148 -14.50 -6.83 2.71
CA ILE A 148 -14.44 -5.62 1.91
C ILE A 148 -13.24 -5.70 0.97
N VAL A 149 -13.51 -5.56 -0.33
CA VAL A 149 -12.48 -5.40 -1.35
C VAL A 149 -12.48 -3.98 -1.91
N MET A 150 -11.34 -3.30 -1.77
CA MET A 150 -11.04 -2.03 -2.43
C MET A 150 -9.88 -2.25 -3.39
N GLY A 151 -9.99 -1.85 -4.65
CA GLY A 151 -8.89 -2.10 -5.56
C GLY A 151 -8.93 -1.35 -6.88
N ASN A 152 -7.80 -1.33 -7.57
CA ASN A 152 -7.63 -0.69 -8.85
C ASN A 152 -6.92 -1.63 -9.83
N ILE A 153 -7.31 -1.54 -11.10
CA ILE A 153 -6.75 -2.26 -12.22
C ILE A 153 -6.33 -1.21 -13.25
N ALA A 154 -5.03 -0.93 -13.31
CA ALA A 154 -4.45 0.03 -14.25
C ALA A 154 -3.93 -0.70 -15.49
N LEU A 155 -4.35 -0.25 -16.68
CA LEU A 155 -3.86 -0.75 -17.95
C LEU A 155 -3.02 0.32 -18.68
N PRO A 156 -2.15 -0.09 -19.62
CA PRO A 156 -1.51 0.85 -20.54
C PRO A 156 -2.55 1.67 -21.32
N GLY A 157 -2.21 2.93 -21.64
CA GLY A 157 -3.09 3.83 -22.39
C GLY A 157 -4.22 4.47 -21.58
N GLY A 158 -4.22 4.28 -20.25
CA GLY A 158 -5.08 5.04 -19.33
C GLY A 158 -6.44 4.45 -19.03
N VAL A 159 -6.72 3.25 -19.54
CA VAL A 159 -7.89 2.49 -19.10
C VAL A 159 -7.68 2.07 -17.65
N MET A 160 -8.62 2.42 -16.78
CA MET A 160 -8.58 2.07 -15.37
C MET A 160 -9.93 1.50 -14.95
N TYR A 161 -9.87 0.43 -14.18
CA TYR A 161 -11.04 -0.10 -13.48
C TYR A 161 -10.83 -0.03 -11.98
N GLN A 162 -11.93 0.14 -11.25
CA GLN A 162 -11.94 0.20 -9.81
C GLN A 162 -12.95 -0.78 -9.24
N VAL A 163 -12.58 -1.40 -8.12
CA VAL A 163 -13.48 -2.13 -7.24
C VAL A 163 -13.65 -1.26 -6.00
N ARG A 164 -14.88 -0.89 -5.66
CA ARG A 164 -15.18 -0.19 -4.41
C ARG A 164 -16.29 -0.87 -3.64
N TYR A 165 -16.22 -0.77 -2.33
CA TYR A 165 -17.34 -1.12 -1.48
C TYR A 165 -18.52 -0.19 -1.71
N ALA A 166 -19.70 -0.77 -1.86
CA ALA A 166 -20.94 -0.06 -2.13
C ALA A 166 -21.88 -0.05 -0.91
N GLY A 167 -21.44 -0.55 0.25
CA GLY A 167 -22.31 -0.81 1.39
C GLY A 167 -23.08 -2.13 1.29
N ASN A 168 -23.68 -2.56 2.41
CA ASN A 168 -24.51 -3.78 2.51
C ASN A 168 -23.85 -5.10 2.05
N GLY A 169 -22.52 -5.20 2.10
CA GLY A 169 -21.78 -6.38 1.63
C GLY A 169 -21.65 -6.48 0.10
N VAL A 170 -21.96 -5.40 -0.63
CA VAL A 170 -21.90 -5.34 -2.10
C VAL A 170 -20.74 -4.46 -2.53
N HIS A 171 -20.14 -4.77 -3.67
CA HIS A 171 -19.11 -3.95 -4.31
C HIS A 171 -19.62 -3.41 -5.65
N ALA A 172 -18.90 -2.45 -6.20
CA ALA A 172 -19.09 -2.00 -7.58
C ALA A 172 -17.78 -2.08 -8.35
N VAL A 173 -17.87 -2.64 -9.57
CA VAL A 173 -16.83 -2.51 -10.59
C VAL A 173 -17.15 -1.26 -11.41
N ARG A 174 -16.15 -0.39 -11.61
CA ARG A 174 -16.30 0.90 -12.29
C ARG A 174 -15.21 1.07 -13.34
N GLU A 175 -15.57 1.50 -14.53
CA GLU A 175 -14.61 1.96 -15.55
C GLU A 175 -14.42 3.46 -15.40
N ILE A 176 -13.17 3.91 -15.30
CA ILE A 176 -12.81 5.27 -14.93
C ILE A 176 -12.19 6.04 -16.10
N ASP A 177 -12.66 7.27 -16.33
CA ASP A 177 -12.00 8.27 -17.15
C ASP A 177 -11.09 9.13 -16.27
N GLN A 178 -9.78 8.89 -16.35
CA GLN A 178 -8.80 9.64 -15.55
C GLN A 178 -8.75 11.14 -15.90
N SER A 179 -9.22 11.55 -17.08
CA SER A 179 -9.18 12.96 -17.47
C SER A 179 -10.25 13.82 -16.79
N MET A 180 -11.21 13.18 -16.12
CA MET A 180 -12.30 13.84 -15.41
C MET A 180 -11.99 14.05 -13.91
N PHE A 181 -10.86 13.55 -13.41
CA PHE A 181 -10.43 13.87 -12.04
C PHE A 181 -10.12 15.36 -11.91
N PRO A 182 -10.43 15.97 -10.75
CA PRO A 182 -9.96 17.32 -10.43
C PRO A 182 -8.43 17.46 -10.56
N PRO A 183 -7.93 18.67 -10.82
CA PRO A 183 -6.50 18.95 -10.70
C PRO A 183 -6.05 18.81 -9.22
N GLU A 184 -4.76 18.62 -8.99
CA GLU A 184 -4.18 18.86 -7.65
C GLU A 184 -3.98 20.38 -7.47
N ALA A 185 -3.86 20.85 -6.22
CA ALA A 185 -3.49 22.24 -5.94
C ALA A 185 -1.98 22.46 -6.10
N GLU A 186 -1.56 23.70 -6.36
CA GLU A 186 -0.15 24.05 -6.20
C GLU A 186 0.27 23.86 -4.73
N PRO A 187 1.38 23.15 -4.45
CA PRO A 187 1.82 22.94 -3.08
C PRO A 187 2.29 24.24 -2.44
N ILE A 188 2.17 24.34 -1.12
CA ILE A 188 2.54 25.55 -0.38
C ILE A 188 3.98 25.42 0.14
N PRO A 189 4.91 26.31 -0.24
CA PRO A 189 6.27 26.27 0.32
C PRO A 189 6.25 26.57 1.83
N ALA A 190 6.82 25.69 2.64
CA ALA A 190 7.02 25.97 4.05
C ALA A 190 8.02 27.13 4.22
N ALA A 191 7.72 28.08 5.11
CA ALA A 191 8.54 29.26 5.35
C ALA A 191 9.79 28.96 6.21
N LEU A 192 10.52 27.90 5.87
CA LEU A 192 11.73 27.48 6.55
C LEU A 192 12.93 28.11 5.84
N ARG A 193 13.55 29.10 6.48
CA ARG A 193 14.88 29.55 6.06
C ARG A 193 15.89 28.48 6.46
N PRO A 194 16.91 28.19 5.66
CA PRO A 194 18.00 27.33 6.10
C PRO A 194 18.58 27.93 7.38
N SER A 195 18.40 27.22 8.50
CA SER A 195 19.08 27.54 9.74
C SER A 195 20.57 27.38 9.49
N VAL A 196 21.37 28.40 9.84
CA VAL A 196 22.80 28.21 9.98
C VAL A 196 22.96 27.24 11.14
N GLN A 197 23.36 26.01 10.85
CA GLN A 197 23.53 24.97 11.84
C GLN A 197 24.59 25.43 12.85
N GLU A 198 24.18 25.78 14.07
CA GLU A 198 25.11 26.01 15.18
C GLU A 198 25.90 24.71 15.41
N PRO A 199 27.23 24.70 15.28
CA PRO A 199 28.02 23.50 15.45
C PRO A 199 28.08 23.14 16.94
N GLY A 200 27.28 22.16 17.39
CA GLY A 200 27.45 21.68 18.78
C GLY A 200 26.33 20.95 19.48
N MET A 201 25.25 20.50 18.84
CA MET A 201 24.30 19.57 19.48
C MET A 201 24.38 18.19 18.86
N SER A 202 25.36 17.41 19.35
CA SER A 202 25.29 15.95 19.34
C SER A 202 24.24 15.53 20.35
N SER A 203 23.05 15.11 19.90
CA SER A 203 22.10 14.38 20.74
C SER A 203 22.43 12.90 20.68
N SER A 204 22.46 12.27 21.87
CA SER A 204 22.75 10.86 22.13
C SER A 204 22.20 9.89 21.08
N ALA A 205 22.98 8.85 20.81
CA ALA A 205 22.63 7.72 19.95
C ALA A 205 21.34 7.01 20.41
N VAL A 206 20.21 7.49 19.91
CA VAL A 206 19.10 6.64 19.47
C VAL A 206 19.49 6.20 18.05
N ALA A 207 19.27 4.94 17.67
CA ALA A 207 19.55 4.51 16.31
C ALA A 207 18.62 5.27 15.37
N ALA A 208 19.17 6.26 14.64
CA ALA A 208 18.43 7.02 13.64
C ALA A 208 17.84 6.08 12.59
N ASP A 209 16.62 6.34 12.15
CA ASP A 209 15.98 5.57 11.11
C ASP A 209 16.80 5.62 9.83
N SER A 210 16.88 4.49 9.13
CA SER A 210 17.78 4.33 7.99
C SER A 210 17.34 5.09 6.73
N GLY A 211 16.12 5.63 6.71
CA GLY A 211 15.47 6.16 5.51
C GLY A 211 14.78 5.09 4.66
N SER A 212 14.82 3.81 5.03
CA SER A 212 14.14 2.74 4.28
C SER A 212 12.61 2.77 4.42
N THR A 213 12.12 3.42 5.47
CA THR A 213 10.70 3.46 5.83
C THR A 213 10.32 4.88 6.19
N ILE A 214 9.15 5.31 5.72
CA ILE A 214 8.50 6.56 6.14
C ILE A 214 7.22 6.19 6.86
N ASP A 215 7.12 6.53 8.14
CA ASP A 215 5.96 6.21 8.96
C ASP A 215 4.84 7.24 8.73
N VAL A 216 3.65 6.79 8.36
CA VAL A 216 2.53 7.67 7.99
C VAL A 216 1.34 7.43 8.90
N LEU A 217 0.85 8.51 9.50
CA LEU A 217 -0.45 8.56 10.17
C LEU A 217 -1.48 9.06 9.16
N VAL A 218 -2.59 8.34 9.01
CA VAL A 218 -3.69 8.79 8.15
C VAL A 218 -4.92 9.07 8.98
N VAL A 219 -5.35 10.32 9.00
CA VAL A 219 -6.62 10.71 9.63
C VAL A 219 -7.69 10.93 8.57
N TYR A 220 -8.95 10.77 8.93
CA TYR A 220 -10.06 10.92 7.99
C TYR A 220 -11.29 11.53 8.64
N THR A 221 -12.12 12.20 7.85
CA THR A 221 -13.36 12.83 8.34
C THR A 221 -14.53 11.82 8.37
N PRO A 222 -15.62 12.13 9.09
CA PRO A 222 -16.83 11.32 9.04
C PRO A 222 -17.43 11.24 7.62
N LEU A 223 -17.33 12.32 6.82
CA LEU A 223 -17.80 12.32 5.43
C LEU A 223 -16.95 11.42 4.54
N ALA A 224 -15.62 11.38 4.74
CA ALA A 224 -14.74 10.44 4.04
C ALA A 224 -15.10 8.99 4.37
N ARG A 225 -15.38 8.66 5.64
CA ARG A 225 -15.87 7.32 6.01
C ARG A 225 -17.19 6.98 5.33
N VAL A 226 -18.15 7.90 5.30
CA VAL A 226 -19.44 7.70 4.61
C VAL A 226 -19.22 7.46 3.11
N ALA A 227 -18.39 8.27 2.45
CA ALA A 227 -18.08 8.15 1.03
C ALA A 227 -17.38 6.82 0.67
N ALA A 228 -16.62 6.23 1.60
CA ALA A 228 -16.00 4.93 1.42
C ALA A 228 -16.96 3.74 1.62
N GLY A 229 -18.15 3.94 2.18
CA GLY A 229 -19.13 2.88 2.45
C GLY A 229 -19.56 2.78 3.92
N GLU A 230 -19.47 3.87 4.68
CA GLU A 230 -19.96 4.08 6.04
C GLU A 230 -19.27 3.30 7.17
N THR A 231 -18.48 2.26 6.88
CA THR A 231 -17.77 1.49 7.90
C THR A 231 -16.31 1.92 8.07
N ALA A 232 -15.75 1.71 9.26
CA ALA A 232 -14.32 1.94 9.53
C ALA A 232 -13.44 1.07 8.60
N ASP A 233 -13.77 -0.22 8.47
CA ASP A 233 -13.10 -1.16 7.59
C ASP A 233 -13.08 -0.69 6.12
N ALA A 234 -14.13 -0.02 5.63
CA ALA A 234 -14.17 0.44 4.25
C ALA A 234 -13.19 1.59 3.97
N ILE A 235 -13.12 2.58 4.88
CA ILE A 235 -12.16 3.68 4.76
C ILE A 235 -10.74 3.21 5.04
N GLN A 236 -10.54 2.27 5.97
CA GLN A 236 -9.25 1.64 6.23
C GLN A 236 -8.73 0.86 5.01
N ALA A 237 -9.59 0.09 4.34
CA ALA A 237 -9.25 -0.59 3.10
C ALA A 237 -8.86 0.38 1.97
N LEU A 238 -9.54 1.54 1.86
CA LEU A 238 -9.18 2.59 0.90
C LEU A 238 -7.81 3.22 1.22
N ILE A 239 -7.54 3.49 2.50
CA ILE A 239 -6.26 4.04 2.96
C ILE A 239 -5.13 3.04 2.70
N ALA A 240 -5.33 1.76 3.05
CA ALA A 240 -4.38 0.70 2.77
C ALA A 240 -4.10 0.55 1.27
N LEU A 241 -5.13 0.72 0.42
CA LEU A 241 -4.98 0.70 -1.02
C LEU A 241 -4.08 1.85 -1.51
N ALA A 242 -4.30 3.07 -1.02
CA ALA A 242 -3.49 4.25 -1.38
C ALA A 242 -2.01 4.08 -0.96
N VAL A 243 -1.77 3.54 0.24
CA VAL A 243 -0.41 3.24 0.74
C VAL A 243 0.26 2.15 -0.12
N SER A 244 -0.45 1.06 -0.42
CA SER A 244 0.09 -0.04 -1.23
C SER A 244 0.40 0.37 -2.67
N GLU A 245 -0.46 1.19 -3.28
CA GLU A 245 -0.19 1.76 -4.60
C GLU A 245 1.01 2.68 -4.59
N THR A 246 1.13 3.55 -3.58
CA THR A 246 2.30 4.43 -3.44
C THR A 246 3.58 3.60 -3.35
N ASN A 247 3.61 2.56 -2.52
CA ASN A 247 4.73 1.62 -2.43
C ASN A 247 5.04 0.89 -3.75
N SER A 248 4.00 0.52 -4.50
CA SER A 248 4.15 -0.09 -5.83
C SER A 248 4.74 0.91 -6.83
N THR A 249 4.31 2.18 -6.80
CA THR A 249 4.88 3.23 -7.66
C THR A 249 6.36 3.51 -7.30
N TYR A 250 6.73 3.46 -6.02
CA TYR A 250 8.13 3.55 -5.58
C TYR A 250 8.96 2.39 -6.14
N GLN A 251 8.45 1.16 -5.99
CA GLN A 251 9.11 -0.03 -6.54
C GLN A 251 9.31 0.05 -8.06
N ASN A 252 8.27 0.46 -8.79
CA ASN A 252 8.32 0.62 -10.25
C ASN A 252 9.38 1.62 -10.71
N SER A 253 9.74 2.58 -9.85
CA SER A 253 10.56 3.74 -10.21
C SER A 253 11.98 3.68 -9.64
N GLY A 254 12.35 2.63 -8.90
CA GLY A 254 13.65 2.53 -8.23
C GLY A 254 13.79 3.46 -7.02
N ILE A 255 12.68 3.77 -6.35
CA ILE A 255 12.68 4.51 -5.09
C ILE A 255 12.85 3.50 -3.94
N ASP A 256 13.78 3.78 -3.03
CA ASP A 256 14.25 2.81 -2.04
C ASP A 256 13.29 2.66 -0.87
N GLN A 257 12.77 3.79 -0.37
CA GLN A 257 11.90 3.84 0.80
C GLN A 257 10.53 3.22 0.58
N ARG A 258 9.87 2.78 1.66
CA ARG A 258 8.46 2.36 1.66
C ARG A 258 7.67 3.12 2.71
N LEU A 259 6.42 3.43 2.42
CA LEU A 259 5.48 3.92 3.42
C LEU A 259 5.06 2.78 4.34
N ASN A 260 5.02 3.06 5.63
CA ASN A 260 4.45 2.21 6.66
C ASN A 260 3.28 2.94 7.32
N LEU A 261 2.08 2.37 7.21
CA LEU A 261 0.90 2.95 7.83
C LEU A 261 0.91 2.60 9.32
N VAL A 262 1.31 3.55 10.17
CA VAL A 262 1.46 3.30 11.61
C VAL A 262 0.15 3.42 12.38
N HIS A 263 -0.79 4.22 11.89
CA HIS A 263 -2.11 4.34 12.49
C HIS A 263 -3.14 4.99 11.56
N THR A 264 -4.42 4.75 11.85
CA THR A 264 -5.54 5.47 11.24
C THR A 264 -6.53 5.94 12.30
N ALA A 265 -7.06 7.16 12.18
CA ALA A 265 -8.08 7.66 13.10
C ALA A 265 -9.13 8.55 12.42
N GLU A 266 -10.39 8.43 12.85
CA GLU A 266 -11.43 9.41 12.50
C GLU A 266 -11.24 10.68 13.35
N VAL A 267 -11.19 11.84 12.69
CA VAL A 267 -11.15 13.15 13.34
C VAL A 267 -12.47 13.86 13.16
N ASN A 268 -12.96 14.53 14.21
CA ASN A 268 -14.23 15.24 14.15
C ASN A 268 -14.07 16.60 13.43
N TYR A 269 -13.84 16.53 12.12
CA TYR A 269 -13.63 17.68 11.25
C TYR A 269 -14.79 17.86 10.27
N THR A 270 -15.28 19.10 10.17
CA THR A 270 -16.27 19.47 9.14
C THR A 270 -15.53 19.99 7.92
N GLU A 271 -15.72 19.32 6.79
CA GLU A 271 -15.04 19.64 5.54
C GLU A 271 -15.42 21.02 4.97
N GLY A 272 -14.48 21.61 4.25
CA GLY A 272 -14.61 22.93 3.63
C GLY A 272 -13.51 23.14 2.59
N ASP A 273 -12.93 24.33 2.56
CA ASP A 273 -11.78 24.61 1.68
C ASP A 273 -10.55 23.79 2.10
N MET A 274 -9.92 23.10 1.14
CA MET A 274 -8.80 22.19 1.39
C MET A 274 -7.53 22.92 1.86
N THR A 275 -7.30 24.15 1.38
CA THR A 275 -6.17 24.96 1.84
C THR A 275 -6.34 25.31 3.32
N ASN A 276 -7.53 25.74 3.71
CA ASN A 276 -7.86 26.00 5.11
C ASN A 276 -7.73 24.72 5.96
N ALA A 277 -8.19 23.57 5.45
CA ALA A 277 -8.02 22.28 6.13
C ALA A 277 -6.54 21.93 6.36
N LEU A 278 -5.66 22.18 5.38
CA LEU A 278 -4.22 21.96 5.53
C LEU A 278 -3.63 22.85 6.64
N TYR A 279 -3.98 24.14 6.68
CA TYR A 279 -3.53 25.04 7.73
C TYR A 279 -4.02 24.61 9.12
N GLN A 280 -5.29 24.20 9.24
CA GLN A 280 -5.88 23.73 10.50
C GLN A 280 -5.25 22.41 10.96
N LEU A 281 -5.01 21.47 10.05
CA LEU A 281 -4.31 20.21 10.34
C LEU A 281 -2.86 20.45 10.83
N THR A 282 -2.22 21.50 10.32
CA THR A 282 -0.83 21.86 10.66
C THR A 282 -0.73 22.60 12.00
N SER A 283 -1.76 23.38 12.37
CA SER A 283 -1.80 24.11 13.63
C SER A 283 -1.89 23.16 14.83
N THR A 284 -1.27 23.54 15.95
CA THR A 284 -1.23 22.73 17.19
C THR A 284 -2.05 23.34 18.33
N THR A 285 -2.68 24.50 18.11
CA THR A 285 -3.25 25.32 19.19
C THR A 285 -4.53 26.07 18.79
N ASP A 286 -5.12 25.77 17.64
CA ASP A 286 -6.34 26.45 17.19
C ASP A 286 -7.64 25.78 17.67
N GLY A 287 -7.53 24.66 18.37
CA GLY A 287 -8.66 23.88 18.88
C GLY A 287 -9.30 22.97 17.82
N ILE A 288 -8.66 22.81 16.65
CA ILE A 288 -9.19 22.04 15.51
C ILE A 288 -8.18 20.94 15.17
N MET A 289 -8.58 19.67 15.31
CA MET A 289 -7.71 18.52 15.02
C MET A 289 -6.39 18.50 15.82
N ASP A 290 -6.28 19.26 16.93
CA ASP A 290 -5.09 19.29 17.78
C ASP A 290 -4.71 17.87 18.30
N GLU A 291 -5.70 16.97 18.43
CA GLU A 291 -5.50 15.57 18.78
C GLU A 291 -4.59 14.81 17.79
N VAL A 292 -4.54 15.24 16.53
CA VAL A 292 -3.72 14.63 15.47
C VAL A 292 -2.24 14.69 15.82
N HIS A 293 -1.76 15.77 16.45
CA HIS A 293 -0.36 15.89 16.86
C HIS A 293 -0.02 14.93 18.01
N SER A 294 -0.99 14.69 18.91
CA SER A 294 -0.83 13.66 19.96
C SER A 294 -0.75 12.26 19.35
N LEU A 295 -1.61 11.95 18.37
CA LEU A 295 -1.56 10.68 17.63
C LEU A 295 -0.24 10.54 16.88
N ARG A 296 0.18 11.58 16.15
CA ARG A 296 1.44 11.60 15.38
C ARG A 296 2.64 11.29 16.26
N ASN A 297 2.71 11.87 17.46
CA ASN A 297 3.77 11.58 18.42
C ASN A 297 3.63 10.18 19.04
N THR A 298 2.40 9.71 19.31
CA THR A 298 2.14 8.41 19.94
C THR A 298 2.54 7.24 19.03
N TYR A 299 2.28 7.39 17.73
CA TYR A 299 2.57 6.36 16.72
C TYR A 299 3.85 6.67 15.92
N CYS A 300 4.60 7.69 16.32
CA CYS A 300 5.85 8.13 15.69
C CYS A 300 5.76 8.32 14.17
N ALA A 301 4.68 8.94 13.70
CA ALA A 301 4.50 9.19 12.27
C ALA A 301 5.37 10.37 11.79
N ASP A 302 6.19 10.11 10.77
CA ASP A 302 6.97 11.10 10.04
C ASP A 302 6.07 12.07 9.28
N GLU A 303 5.00 11.57 8.66
CA GLU A 303 4.07 12.35 7.86
C GLU A 303 2.61 12.09 8.25
N VAL A 304 1.75 13.08 7.99
CA VAL A 304 0.32 12.96 8.25
C VAL A 304 -0.50 13.31 7.01
N VAL A 305 -1.47 12.48 6.69
CA VAL A 305 -2.45 12.76 5.62
C VAL A 305 -3.86 12.81 6.20
N LEU A 306 -4.61 13.87 5.88
CA LEU A 306 -6.05 13.94 6.12
C LEU A 306 -6.81 13.54 4.85
N ILE A 307 -7.67 12.53 4.95
CA ILE A 307 -8.59 12.13 3.87
C ILE A 307 -9.93 12.84 4.04
N VAL A 308 -10.37 13.53 2.99
CA VAL A 308 -11.67 14.24 2.91
C VAL A 308 -12.54 13.66 1.78
N ALA A 309 -13.86 13.85 1.83
CA ALA A 309 -14.80 13.44 0.77
C ALA A 309 -15.15 14.56 -0.21
N THR A 310 -14.96 15.81 0.19
CA THR A 310 -15.29 17.00 -0.60
C THR A 310 -14.08 17.93 -0.69
N GLY A 311 -13.95 18.57 -1.85
CA GLY A 311 -12.81 19.44 -2.15
C GLY A 311 -12.82 19.90 -3.59
N ALA A 312 -12.12 21.00 -3.87
CA ALA A 312 -11.95 21.52 -5.23
C ALA A 312 -10.79 20.84 -5.97
N TYR A 313 -9.92 20.14 -5.25
CA TYR A 313 -8.69 19.53 -5.75
C TYR A 313 -8.64 18.06 -5.34
N CYS A 314 -7.83 17.28 -6.05
CA CYS A 314 -7.54 15.92 -5.63
C CYS A 314 -6.62 15.88 -4.38
N GLY A 315 -5.84 16.93 -4.14
CA GLY A 315 -4.91 17.04 -3.02
C GLY A 315 -4.29 18.42 -2.87
N ILE A 316 -3.77 18.68 -1.68
CA ILE A 316 -2.89 19.82 -1.36
C ILE A 316 -1.96 19.44 -0.21
N SER A 317 -0.71 19.89 -0.28
CA SER A 317 0.28 19.69 0.78
C SER A 317 1.21 20.89 0.96
N TRP A 318 2.05 20.80 1.98
CA TRP A 318 3.26 21.59 2.04
C TRP A 318 4.34 20.99 1.12
N VAL A 319 5.30 21.80 0.67
CA VAL A 319 6.48 21.32 -0.08
C VAL A 319 7.80 21.67 0.61
N MET A 320 8.65 20.65 0.79
CA MET A 320 9.98 20.80 1.36
C MET A 320 10.96 21.36 0.34
N SER A 321 11.03 22.70 0.25
CA SER A 321 11.94 23.41 -0.65
C SER A 321 13.39 23.45 -0.14
N TYR A 322 13.62 23.17 1.13
CA TYR A 322 14.95 23.03 1.73
C TYR A 322 14.96 21.76 2.57
N VAL A 323 15.89 20.85 2.28
CA VAL A 323 16.01 19.60 3.04
C VAL A 323 16.46 19.93 4.46
N SER A 324 15.56 19.73 5.42
CA SER A 324 15.76 20.11 6.82
C SER A 324 14.85 19.29 7.71
N ALA A 325 15.41 18.79 8.82
CA ALA A 325 14.61 18.17 9.89
C ALA A 325 13.51 19.11 10.40
N GLY A 326 13.72 20.43 10.36
CA GLY A 326 12.70 21.40 10.78
C GLY A 326 11.42 21.41 9.94
N PHE A 327 11.43 20.76 8.76
CA PHE A 327 10.22 20.53 7.96
C PHE A 327 9.22 19.61 8.63
N GLU A 328 9.60 18.87 9.69
CA GLU A 328 8.68 18.03 10.48
C GLU A 328 7.36 18.75 10.86
N SER A 329 7.44 20.04 11.17
CA SER A 329 6.32 20.91 11.56
C SER A 329 5.32 21.20 10.43
N HIS A 330 5.67 20.85 9.18
CA HIS A 330 4.88 21.07 7.97
C HIS A 330 4.66 19.77 7.17
N ALA A 331 5.06 18.60 7.67
CA ALA A 331 4.89 17.33 6.97
C ALA A 331 3.44 16.80 7.02
N PHE A 332 2.54 17.56 6.38
CA PHE A 332 1.09 17.37 6.38
C PHE A 332 0.52 17.51 4.95
N ALA A 333 -0.50 16.70 4.65
CA ALA A 333 -1.23 16.76 3.38
C ALA A 333 -2.74 16.56 3.60
N VAL A 334 -3.55 17.06 2.66
CA VAL A 334 -4.98 16.81 2.58
C VAL A 334 -5.29 16.20 1.22
N VAL A 335 -6.00 15.08 1.18
CA VAL A 335 -6.25 14.31 -0.05
C VAL A 335 -7.73 13.96 -0.17
N LEU A 336 -8.30 14.14 -1.37
CA LEU A 336 -9.66 13.75 -1.68
C LEU A 336 -9.77 12.22 -1.84
N SER A 337 -10.73 11.61 -1.17
CA SER A 337 -10.85 10.15 -1.04
C SER A 337 -10.95 9.41 -2.37
N ASN A 338 -11.61 9.99 -3.38
CA ASN A 338 -11.73 9.39 -4.71
C ASN A 338 -10.45 9.50 -5.56
N CYS A 339 -9.53 10.42 -5.22
CA CYS A 339 -8.24 10.59 -5.88
C CYS A 339 -7.09 9.90 -5.15
N ALA A 340 -7.25 9.61 -3.85
CA ALA A 340 -6.22 9.03 -2.99
C ALA A 340 -5.59 7.76 -3.60
N ALA A 341 -6.41 6.88 -4.16
CA ALA A 341 -6.01 5.66 -4.86
C ALA A 341 -6.51 5.64 -6.31
N GLY A 342 -5.71 5.07 -7.21
CA GLY A 342 -5.96 4.95 -8.65
C GLY A 342 -5.54 6.18 -9.43
N TYR A 343 -5.65 7.37 -8.84
CA TYR A 343 -5.10 8.62 -9.40
C TYR A 343 -3.79 9.06 -8.72
N PHE A 344 -3.36 8.29 -7.71
CA PHE A 344 -2.07 8.40 -7.00
C PHE A 344 -1.85 9.71 -6.23
N SER A 345 -2.91 10.46 -5.93
CA SER A 345 -2.81 11.75 -5.23
C SER A 345 -2.26 11.60 -3.81
N PHE A 346 -2.52 10.49 -3.13
CA PHE A 346 -1.93 10.22 -1.81
C PHE A 346 -0.39 10.22 -1.86
N GLY A 347 0.19 9.48 -2.80
CA GLY A 347 1.63 9.48 -3.02
C GLY A 347 2.16 10.82 -3.55
N HIS A 348 1.39 11.50 -4.41
CA HIS A 348 1.72 12.83 -4.94
C HIS A 348 1.94 13.86 -3.82
N GLU A 349 0.99 13.98 -2.90
CA GLU A 349 1.05 14.96 -1.83
C GLU A 349 2.18 14.66 -0.82
N LEU A 350 2.40 13.39 -0.48
CA LEU A 350 3.58 12.99 0.31
C LEU A 350 4.88 13.30 -0.47
N GLY A 351 4.86 13.14 -1.79
CA GLY A 351 5.95 13.54 -2.69
C GLY A 351 6.44 14.96 -2.44
N HIS A 352 5.50 15.91 -2.33
CA HIS A 352 5.81 17.30 -2.02
C HIS A 352 6.42 17.49 -0.63
N ASN A 353 5.88 16.84 0.40
CA ASN A 353 6.49 16.86 1.74
C ASN A 353 7.94 16.34 1.73
N MET A 354 8.26 15.44 0.80
CA MET A 354 9.60 14.91 0.58
C MET A 354 10.43 15.69 -0.45
N GLY A 355 9.91 16.82 -0.96
CA GLY A 355 10.62 17.76 -1.82
C GLY A 355 10.46 17.56 -3.33
N ALA A 356 9.55 16.67 -3.76
CA ALA A 356 9.19 16.56 -5.17
C ALA A 356 8.36 17.78 -5.62
N GLN A 357 8.48 18.12 -6.90
CA GLN A 357 7.78 19.21 -7.57
C GLN A 357 7.03 18.66 -8.79
N HIS A 358 6.08 19.45 -9.28
CA HIS A 358 5.40 19.18 -10.53
C HIS A 358 6.37 19.20 -11.72
N ASP A 359 5.89 18.80 -12.89
CA ASP A 359 6.68 18.87 -14.11
C ASP A 359 6.99 20.32 -14.53
N TRP A 360 7.98 20.47 -15.41
CA TRP A 360 8.49 21.76 -15.88
C TRP A 360 7.48 22.64 -16.62
N PHE A 361 6.35 22.09 -17.09
CA PHE A 361 5.31 22.90 -17.72
C PHE A 361 4.54 23.72 -16.68
N VAL A 362 4.35 23.14 -15.48
CA VAL A 362 3.57 23.72 -14.39
C VAL A 362 4.47 24.47 -13.41
N SER A 363 5.62 23.91 -13.06
CA SER A 363 6.53 24.49 -12.06
C SER A 363 7.90 24.78 -12.65
N SER A 364 8.40 26.00 -12.37
CA SER A 364 9.78 26.40 -12.65
C SER A 364 10.66 26.38 -11.39
N ALA A 365 10.19 25.76 -10.30
CA ALA A 365 10.89 25.76 -9.02
C ALA A 365 12.12 24.86 -9.06
N THR A 366 13.31 25.37 -8.73
CA THR A 366 14.56 24.59 -8.76
C THR A 366 14.95 24.03 -7.39
N LEU A 367 14.03 24.06 -6.42
CA LEU A 367 14.24 23.68 -5.03
C LEU A 367 13.39 22.45 -4.67
N PRO A 368 13.88 21.55 -3.81
CA PRO A 368 15.21 21.54 -3.16
C PRO A 368 16.35 21.21 -4.15
N TYR A 369 16.03 20.61 -5.29
CA TYR A 369 16.97 20.29 -6.35
C TYR A 369 16.41 20.64 -7.73
N PRO A 370 17.26 21.04 -8.71
CA PRO A 370 16.81 21.32 -10.07
C PRO A 370 16.21 20.12 -10.82
N TYR A 371 16.38 18.90 -10.32
CA TYR A 371 15.83 17.69 -10.94
C TYR A 371 14.56 17.17 -10.22
N SER A 372 14.06 17.85 -9.18
CA SER A 372 12.89 17.44 -8.40
C SER A 372 11.56 17.52 -9.17
N HIS A 373 11.53 17.31 -10.48
CA HIS A 373 10.35 17.52 -11.30
C HIS A 373 9.71 16.22 -11.75
N GLY A 374 8.38 16.23 -11.85
CA GLY A 374 7.64 15.26 -12.65
C GLY A 374 8.01 15.33 -14.13
N TYR A 375 7.61 14.32 -14.88
CA TYR A 375 7.85 14.22 -16.32
C TYR A 375 6.56 13.96 -17.10
N VAL A 376 6.45 14.63 -18.25
CA VAL A 376 5.36 14.46 -19.23
C VAL A 376 5.95 14.02 -20.55
N ASN A 377 5.46 12.90 -21.08
CA ASN A 377 5.74 12.45 -22.44
C ASN A 377 4.51 12.73 -23.32
N THR A 378 4.58 13.80 -24.10
CA THR A 378 3.49 14.21 -25.00
C THR A 378 3.40 13.36 -26.27
N VAL A 379 4.44 12.59 -26.60
CA VAL A 379 4.47 11.71 -27.78
C VAL A 379 3.64 10.45 -27.50
N ASP A 380 3.98 9.77 -26.41
CA ASP A 380 3.33 8.51 -26.00
C ASP A 380 2.12 8.74 -25.07
N ARG A 381 1.81 10.01 -24.78
CA ARG A 381 0.64 10.49 -24.05
C ARG A 381 0.50 9.94 -22.63
N TRP A 382 1.58 9.99 -21.86
CA TRP A 382 1.57 9.65 -20.44
C TRP A 382 2.39 10.65 -19.61
N ARG A 383 2.15 10.65 -18.31
CA ARG A 383 2.80 11.52 -17.33
C ARG A 383 3.05 10.79 -16.01
N THR A 384 4.14 11.12 -15.33
CA THR A 384 4.50 10.51 -14.03
C THR A 384 3.64 11.04 -12.88
N VAL A 385 3.72 10.42 -11.69
CA VAL A 385 2.91 10.74 -10.50
C VAL A 385 2.87 12.25 -10.18
N MET A 386 4.01 12.94 -10.20
CA MET A 386 4.07 14.38 -9.88
C MET A 386 3.65 15.29 -11.04
N ALA A 387 3.53 14.77 -12.25
CA ALA A 387 3.28 15.59 -13.43
C ALA A 387 1.78 15.86 -13.62
N TYR A 388 1.47 17.01 -14.19
CA TYR A 388 0.12 17.46 -14.52
C TYR A 388 -0.21 17.21 -15.99
N ASN A 389 -1.48 17.36 -16.34
CA ASN A 389 -1.96 17.13 -17.70
C ASN A 389 -1.78 18.35 -18.62
N ASP A 390 -1.43 19.51 -18.07
CA ASP A 390 -1.42 20.82 -18.73
C ASP A 390 -0.61 20.85 -20.03
N ALA A 391 0.58 20.25 -20.04
CA ALA A 391 1.38 20.13 -21.26
C ALA A 391 0.62 19.39 -22.37
N CYS A 392 -0.10 18.33 -22.05
CA CYS A 392 -0.88 17.56 -23.02
C CYS A 392 -2.16 18.31 -23.43
N SER A 393 -2.86 18.90 -22.46
CA SER A 393 -4.03 19.75 -22.71
C SER A 393 -3.70 20.88 -23.68
N SER A 394 -2.53 21.51 -23.53
CA SER A 394 -2.06 22.56 -24.45
C SER A 394 -1.82 22.07 -25.88
N ASN A 395 -1.58 20.77 -26.05
CA ASN A 395 -1.47 20.08 -27.34
C ASN A 395 -2.80 19.48 -27.84
N GLY A 396 -3.91 19.70 -27.12
CA GLY A 396 -5.26 19.28 -27.51
C GLY A 396 -5.60 17.82 -27.23
N PHE A 397 -4.88 17.16 -26.31
CA PHE A 397 -5.15 15.79 -25.88
C PHE A 397 -4.84 15.58 -24.39
N ASN A 398 -5.23 14.44 -23.83
CA ASN A 398 -4.93 14.08 -22.45
C ASN A 398 -3.77 13.07 -22.37
N CYS A 399 -3.05 13.12 -21.27
CA CYS A 399 -2.00 12.18 -20.89
C CYS A 399 -2.38 11.41 -19.63
N THR A 400 -2.29 10.10 -19.74
CA THR A 400 -2.52 9.17 -18.62
C THR A 400 -1.49 9.38 -17.52
N ARG A 401 -1.93 9.47 -16.27
CA ARG A 401 -1.02 9.41 -15.13
C ARG A 401 -0.65 7.94 -14.88
N ILE A 402 0.62 7.60 -15.07
CA ILE A 402 1.11 6.22 -14.91
C ILE A 402 1.62 5.98 -13.49
N PRO A 403 1.65 4.72 -12.98
CA PRO A 403 2.13 4.38 -11.63
C PRO A 403 3.67 4.40 -11.55
N TYR A 404 4.29 5.47 -12.04
CA TYR A 404 5.73 5.71 -12.12
C TYR A 404 6.05 7.14 -11.72
N TRP A 405 7.13 7.29 -10.98
CA TRP A 405 7.81 8.55 -10.72
C TRP A 405 8.82 8.83 -11.82
N SER A 406 9.21 10.10 -11.96
CA SER A 406 10.24 10.47 -12.94
C SER A 406 11.58 9.86 -12.55
N ASN A 407 12.16 9.13 -13.49
CA ASN A 407 13.46 8.50 -13.37
C ASN A 407 14.04 8.28 -14.80
N PRO A 408 15.15 8.91 -15.18
CA PRO A 408 15.75 8.74 -16.51
C PRO A 408 16.26 7.31 -16.77
N ASP A 409 16.52 6.51 -15.73
CA ASP A 409 17.06 5.15 -15.84
C ASP A 409 15.96 4.07 -15.97
N VAL A 410 14.68 4.45 -15.80
CA VAL A 410 13.52 3.55 -15.94
C VAL A 410 12.75 3.93 -17.19
N THR A 411 12.26 2.92 -17.92
CA THR A 411 11.46 3.15 -19.14
C THR A 411 10.02 2.67 -18.97
N TYR A 412 9.11 3.36 -19.65
CA TYR A 412 7.71 2.97 -19.79
C TYR A 412 7.36 2.91 -21.28
N GLY A 413 7.20 1.69 -21.81
CA GLY A 413 6.97 1.49 -23.26
C GLY A 413 8.20 1.78 -24.13
N GLY A 414 9.39 1.67 -23.54
CA GLY A 414 10.67 1.95 -24.22
C GLY A 414 11.14 3.41 -24.13
N ALA A 415 10.27 4.35 -23.75
CA ALA A 415 10.65 5.73 -23.49
C ALA A 415 11.06 5.93 -22.01
N PRO A 416 12.12 6.70 -21.70
CA PRO A 416 12.53 6.98 -20.32
C PRO A 416 11.44 7.75 -19.57
N THR A 417 11.26 7.50 -18.27
CA THR A 417 10.25 8.19 -17.44
C THR A 417 10.74 9.52 -16.89
N GLY A 418 11.94 9.96 -17.24
CA GLY A 418 12.52 11.21 -16.76
C GLY A 418 13.63 11.73 -17.68
N VAL A 419 14.27 12.81 -17.24
CA VAL A 419 15.37 13.47 -17.95
C VAL A 419 16.58 13.54 -17.01
N PRO A 420 17.79 13.13 -17.44
CA PRO A 420 18.98 13.12 -16.60
C PRO A 420 19.30 14.47 -15.96
N GLU A 421 19.88 14.43 -14.75
CA GLU A 421 20.43 15.62 -14.12
C GLU A 421 21.53 16.25 -15.00
N GLY A 422 21.51 17.58 -15.09
CA GLY A 422 22.45 18.35 -15.92
C GLY A 422 21.96 18.60 -17.35
N GLU A 423 20.89 17.93 -17.78
CA GLU A 423 20.19 18.25 -19.02
C GLU A 423 19.09 19.30 -18.81
N ALA A 424 18.70 19.96 -19.90
CA ALA A 424 17.60 20.91 -19.87
C ALA A 424 16.28 20.18 -19.57
N GLY A 425 15.56 20.64 -18.56
CA GLY A 425 14.33 19.98 -18.13
C GLY A 425 14.56 18.69 -17.32
N ALA A 426 15.69 18.57 -16.63
CA ALA A 426 16.00 17.46 -15.73
C ALA A 426 14.80 17.10 -14.84
N ALA A 427 14.43 15.82 -14.81
CA ALA A 427 13.24 15.31 -14.14
C ALA A 427 13.55 13.92 -13.58
N ASP A 428 13.83 13.85 -12.28
CA ASP A 428 14.23 12.65 -11.54
C ASP A 428 13.76 12.74 -10.08
N ASN A 429 12.44 12.66 -9.87
CA ASN A 429 11.86 12.64 -8.53
C ASN A 429 12.33 11.43 -7.73
N ARG A 430 12.71 10.32 -8.38
CA ARG A 430 13.31 9.20 -7.68
C ARG A 430 14.59 9.63 -6.94
N LYS A 431 15.44 10.44 -7.56
CA LYS A 431 16.64 10.98 -6.89
C LYS A 431 16.27 11.83 -5.69
N THR A 432 15.28 12.71 -5.85
CA THR A 432 14.81 13.59 -4.77
C THR A 432 14.34 12.77 -3.59
N LEU A 433 13.42 11.82 -3.82
CA LEU A 433 12.85 10.98 -2.77
C LEU A 433 13.90 10.12 -2.06
N ASN A 434 14.82 9.48 -2.79
CA ASN A 434 15.89 8.70 -2.15
C ASN A 434 16.87 9.59 -1.35
N THR A 435 17.09 10.84 -1.78
CA THR A 435 18.00 11.77 -1.10
C THR A 435 17.39 12.34 0.18
N THR A 436 16.07 12.60 0.17
CA THR A 436 15.36 13.19 1.30
C THR A 436 14.85 12.14 2.30
N ALA A 437 14.76 10.87 1.89
CA ALA A 437 14.33 9.73 2.69
C ALA A 437 14.85 9.73 4.13
N PHE A 438 16.18 9.83 4.30
CA PHE A 438 16.79 9.83 5.63
C PHE A 438 16.34 11.02 6.49
N THR A 439 16.17 12.20 5.90
CA THR A 439 15.71 13.38 6.66
C THR A 439 14.26 13.22 7.10
N VAL A 440 13.40 12.74 6.18
CA VAL A 440 11.96 12.61 6.40
C VAL A 440 11.66 11.48 7.39
N ALA A 441 12.31 10.33 7.24
CA ALA A 441 12.20 9.18 8.15
C ALA A 441 12.64 9.47 9.60
N ASN A 442 13.26 10.62 9.84
CA ASN A 442 13.72 11.03 11.16
C ASN A 442 12.93 12.25 11.67
N PHE A 443 11.80 12.61 11.04
CA PHE A 443 10.88 13.63 11.58
C PHE A 443 10.29 13.15 12.88
N ARG A 444 9.94 11.87 13.00
CA ARG A 444 9.77 11.20 14.28
C ARG A 444 10.69 9.99 14.26
N GLN A 445 11.52 9.84 15.30
CA GLN A 445 12.21 8.56 15.46
C GLN A 445 11.13 7.49 15.53
N SER A 446 11.25 6.46 14.71
CA SER A 446 10.34 5.33 14.74
C SER A 446 10.20 4.88 16.19
N CYS A 447 8.97 4.69 16.62
CA CYS A 447 8.66 4.24 17.98
C CYS A 447 9.30 2.86 18.08
N ALA A 448 10.51 2.76 18.64
CA ALA A 448 11.27 1.53 18.70
C ALA A 448 10.41 0.44 19.38
N GLY A 449 9.81 -0.40 18.54
CA GLY A 449 8.90 -1.47 18.89
C GLY A 449 8.79 -2.36 17.65
N SER A 450 9.30 -3.58 17.75
CA SER A 450 9.12 -4.61 16.73
C SER A 450 8.00 -5.55 17.20
N PRO A 451 7.39 -6.32 16.28
CA PRO A 451 6.74 -7.55 16.67
C PRO A 451 7.68 -8.35 17.59
N PRO A 452 7.17 -9.04 18.62
CA PRO A 452 8.05 -9.67 19.60
C PRO A 452 8.87 -10.78 18.94
N ALA A 453 10.04 -11.09 19.49
CA ALA A 453 10.83 -12.22 19.00
C ALA A 453 10.06 -13.55 19.16
N ALA A 454 10.47 -14.58 18.42
CA ALA A 454 9.90 -15.92 18.58
C ALA A 454 10.15 -16.43 20.00
N ALA A 455 9.12 -16.95 20.65
CA ALA A 455 9.27 -17.66 21.91
C ALA A 455 9.90 -19.05 21.70
N VAL A 456 10.52 -19.57 22.75
CA VAL A 456 11.19 -20.88 22.73
C VAL A 456 10.27 -21.93 23.35
N PRO A 457 9.74 -22.89 22.57
CA PRO A 457 8.95 -23.99 23.11
C PRO A 457 9.83 -24.94 23.93
N MET A 458 9.33 -25.37 25.09
CA MET A 458 10.07 -26.20 26.05
C MET A 458 9.42 -27.56 26.32
N SER A 459 8.10 -27.62 26.46
CA SER A 459 7.33 -28.84 26.78
C SER A 459 5.92 -28.75 26.18
N PRO A 460 5.28 -29.84 25.74
CA PRO A 460 5.76 -31.22 25.77
C PRO A 460 6.81 -31.52 24.68
N THR A 461 7.73 -32.43 25.01
CA THR A 461 8.72 -33.01 24.09
C THR A 461 8.83 -34.52 24.32
N GLY A 462 9.25 -35.26 23.29
CA GLY A 462 9.52 -36.69 23.44
C GLY A 462 8.26 -37.52 23.73
N ILE A 463 8.33 -38.50 24.62
CA ILE A 463 7.20 -39.40 24.91
C ILE A 463 6.49 -38.92 26.18
N VAL A 464 5.18 -38.68 26.08
CA VAL A 464 4.31 -38.30 27.20
C VAL A 464 3.20 -39.33 27.40
N ASN A 465 2.80 -39.55 28.66
CA ASN A 465 1.65 -40.41 29.01
C ASN A 465 0.38 -39.61 29.34
N ASP A 466 0.49 -38.27 29.32
CA ASP A 466 -0.60 -37.36 29.60
C ASP A 466 -1.35 -37.03 28.29
N THR A 467 -2.66 -37.23 28.30
CA THR A 467 -3.53 -36.90 27.17
C THR A 467 -3.92 -35.42 27.14
N THR A 468 -3.65 -34.65 28.20
CA THR A 468 -3.90 -33.20 28.27
C THR A 468 -2.59 -32.49 28.67
N PRO A 469 -1.55 -32.57 27.83
CA PRO A 469 -0.24 -32.07 28.22
C PRO A 469 -0.27 -30.55 28.43
N THR A 470 0.50 -30.08 29.41
CA THR A 470 0.78 -28.66 29.60
C THR A 470 1.85 -28.21 28.61
N TYR A 471 1.51 -27.17 27.84
CA TYR A 471 2.43 -26.51 26.91
C TYR A 471 3.18 -25.42 27.67
N ILE A 472 4.51 -25.41 27.56
CA ILE A 472 5.40 -24.49 28.28
C ILE A 472 6.39 -23.88 27.29
N TRP A 473 6.54 -22.56 27.32
CA TRP A 473 7.47 -21.81 26.49
C TRP A 473 8.10 -20.63 27.26
N SER A 474 9.19 -20.07 26.73
CA SER A 474 9.80 -18.87 27.31
C SER A 474 8.91 -17.64 27.13
N SER A 475 8.82 -16.77 28.13
CA SER A 475 8.20 -15.46 27.92
C SER A 475 9.06 -14.61 26.98
N ALA A 476 8.40 -13.78 26.17
CA ALA A 476 8.97 -12.72 25.37
C ALA A 476 8.48 -11.39 25.96
N SER A 477 9.41 -10.57 26.44
CA SER A 477 9.14 -9.37 27.26
C SER A 477 8.14 -8.40 26.63
N ASP A 478 8.13 -8.33 25.30
CA ASP A 478 7.36 -7.35 24.55
C ASP A 478 6.08 -7.95 23.95
N SER A 479 5.79 -9.22 24.25
CA SER A 479 4.60 -9.93 23.77
C SER A 479 3.43 -9.70 24.73
N THR A 480 2.29 -9.29 24.21
CA THR A 480 1.03 -9.16 24.96
C THR A 480 0.08 -10.34 24.74
N THR A 481 0.30 -11.14 23.69
CA THR A 481 -0.50 -12.33 23.36
C THR A 481 0.39 -13.44 22.78
N TYR A 482 0.01 -14.69 23.02
CA TYR A 482 0.62 -15.89 22.43
C TYR A 482 -0.42 -16.73 21.71
N TYR A 483 -0.09 -17.20 20.51
CA TYR A 483 -0.93 -18.08 19.70
C TYR A 483 -0.33 -19.48 19.63
N LEU A 484 -1.05 -20.46 20.19
CA LEU A 484 -0.65 -21.86 20.27
C LEU A 484 -1.28 -22.66 19.13
N ALA A 485 -0.45 -23.34 18.34
CA ALA A 485 -0.88 -24.28 17.31
C ALA A 485 -0.34 -25.68 17.59
N VAL A 486 -1.23 -26.67 17.61
CA VAL A 486 -0.94 -28.09 17.79
C VAL A 486 -1.50 -28.87 16.60
N THR A 487 -0.67 -29.71 15.99
CA THR A 487 -0.98 -30.53 14.82
C THR A 487 -0.73 -31.98 15.16
N GLY A 488 -1.65 -32.87 14.83
CA GLY A 488 -1.47 -34.33 14.93
C GLY A 488 -1.46 -34.98 13.55
N THR A 489 -1.38 -36.32 13.51
CA THR A 489 -1.43 -37.11 12.26
C THR A 489 -2.67 -36.86 11.38
N GLY A 490 -3.76 -36.31 11.94
CA GLY A 490 -4.99 -35.97 11.22
C GLY A 490 -5.10 -34.51 10.76
N GLY A 491 -4.10 -33.66 11.02
CA GLY A 491 -4.14 -32.22 10.77
C GLY A 491 -4.17 -31.38 12.04
N SER A 492 -4.68 -30.14 11.96
CA SER A 492 -4.76 -29.21 13.09
C SER A 492 -5.65 -29.77 14.20
N VAL A 493 -5.17 -29.73 15.44
CA VAL A 493 -5.82 -30.27 16.64
C VAL A 493 -6.26 -29.15 17.58
N LEU A 494 -5.42 -28.13 17.74
CA LEU A 494 -5.70 -26.96 18.57
C LEU A 494 -5.06 -25.73 17.95
N GLN A 495 -5.83 -24.64 17.90
CA GLN A 495 -5.39 -23.32 17.48
C GLN A 495 -6.09 -22.26 18.33
N THR A 496 -5.39 -21.63 19.26
CA THR A 496 -6.00 -20.70 20.22
C THR A 496 -5.00 -19.67 20.73
N SER A 497 -5.49 -18.48 21.07
CA SER A 497 -4.71 -17.38 21.63
C SER A 497 -4.87 -17.28 23.15
N TYR A 498 -3.84 -16.77 23.82
CA TYR A 498 -3.82 -16.47 25.25
C TYR A 498 -3.12 -15.14 25.49
N THR A 499 -3.61 -14.32 26.42
CA THR A 499 -2.91 -13.07 26.78
C THR A 499 -1.71 -13.40 27.68
N SER A 500 -0.65 -12.59 27.62
CA SER A 500 0.55 -12.82 28.46
C SER A 500 0.22 -12.81 29.95
N GLU A 501 -0.75 -12.00 30.37
CA GLU A 501 -1.21 -11.93 31.76
C GLU A 501 -1.90 -13.22 32.24
N GLU A 502 -2.53 -13.98 31.33
CA GLU A 502 -3.21 -15.23 31.65
C GLU A 502 -2.24 -16.40 31.83
N VAL A 503 -1.16 -16.45 31.03
CA VAL A 503 -0.34 -17.65 30.88
C VAL A 503 1.11 -17.49 31.34
N CYS A 504 1.60 -16.27 31.55
CA CYS A 504 3.00 -16.04 31.89
C CYS A 504 3.22 -15.69 33.37
N PHE A 505 4.27 -16.27 33.94
CA PHE A 505 4.81 -15.92 35.24
C PHE A 505 6.34 -15.80 35.11
N GLU A 506 6.86 -14.60 35.38
CA GLU A 506 8.29 -14.26 35.17
C GLU A 506 8.76 -14.62 33.74
N ASP A 507 9.77 -15.47 33.63
CA ASP A 507 10.43 -15.80 32.36
C ASP A 507 9.76 -16.97 31.61
N THR A 508 8.64 -17.51 32.13
CA THR A 508 8.00 -18.73 31.61
C THR A 508 6.50 -18.57 31.45
N CYS A 509 5.97 -19.08 30.35
CA CYS A 509 4.54 -19.13 30.08
C CYS A 509 4.07 -20.59 29.98
N SER A 510 2.87 -20.88 30.48
CA SER A 510 2.31 -22.23 30.45
C SER A 510 0.79 -22.26 30.33
N VAL A 511 0.26 -23.25 29.62
CA VAL A 511 -1.19 -23.49 29.53
C VAL A 511 -1.52 -24.97 29.38
N THR A 512 -2.63 -25.40 29.98
CA THR A 512 -3.15 -26.77 29.89
C THR A 512 -4.53 -26.74 29.21
N PRO A 513 -4.60 -26.86 27.88
CA PRO A 513 -5.87 -26.91 27.16
C PRO A 513 -6.72 -28.10 27.61
N ALA A 514 -8.03 -27.90 27.74
CA ALA A 514 -8.96 -28.95 28.18
C ALA A 514 -9.18 -30.08 27.15
N ALA A 515 -8.75 -29.89 25.89
CA ALA A 515 -8.93 -30.86 24.83
C ALA A 515 -7.96 -32.04 24.99
N ALA A 516 -8.50 -33.23 25.24
CA ALA A 516 -7.71 -34.46 25.35
C ALA A 516 -7.25 -34.97 23.98
N LEU A 517 -5.96 -35.33 23.91
CA LEU A 517 -5.28 -35.92 22.78
C LEU A 517 -5.42 -37.46 22.81
N VAL A 518 -5.45 -38.06 21.62
CA VAL A 518 -5.40 -39.51 21.46
C VAL A 518 -3.95 -39.98 21.37
N ALA A 519 -3.71 -41.29 21.48
CA ALA A 519 -2.36 -41.82 21.28
C ALA A 519 -1.89 -41.54 19.84
N GLY A 520 -0.71 -40.96 19.68
CA GLY A 520 -0.19 -40.55 18.38
C GLY A 520 0.93 -39.53 18.48
N ASP A 521 1.46 -39.16 17.32
CA ASP A 521 2.52 -38.16 17.17
C ASP A 521 1.91 -36.78 16.91
N TYR A 522 2.47 -35.78 17.58
CA TYR A 522 2.03 -34.39 17.52
C TYR A 522 3.22 -33.45 17.34
N THR A 523 3.00 -32.38 16.59
CA THR A 523 3.88 -31.22 16.51
C THR A 523 3.15 -29.99 17.04
N TRP A 524 3.87 -29.09 17.69
CA TRP A 524 3.32 -27.84 18.17
C TRP A 524 4.33 -26.71 18.06
N LYS A 525 3.80 -25.49 18.00
CA LYS A 525 4.56 -24.25 17.92
C LYS A 525 3.78 -23.09 18.52
N ILE A 526 4.48 -22.03 18.88
CA ILE A 526 3.93 -20.82 19.48
C ILE A 526 4.31 -19.59 18.64
N GLN A 527 3.41 -18.62 18.54
CA GLN A 527 3.68 -17.32 17.92
C GLN A 527 3.41 -16.20 18.91
N THR A 528 4.30 -15.21 18.96
CA THR A 528 4.17 -14.01 19.79
C THR A 528 3.42 -12.90 19.07
N TRP A 529 2.81 -11.98 19.82
CA TRP A 529 2.10 -10.83 19.28
C TRP A 529 2.13 -9.64 20.25
N ASN A 530 2.22 -8.43 19.71
CA ASN A 530 1.96 -7.17 20.41
C ASN A 530 1.26 -6.17 19.48
N SER A 531 1.09 -4.92 19.95
CA SER A 531 0.47 -3.85 19.16
C SER A 531 1.19 -3.53 17.84
N PHE A 532 2.42 -4.03 17.63
CA PHE A 532 3.20 -3.87 16.41
C PHE A 532 3.08 -5.06 15.44
N GLY A 533 2.35 -6.12 15.81
CA GLY A 533 2.04 -7.26 14.95
C GLY A 533 2.56 -8.61 15.45
N TYR A 534 2.48 -9.63 14.59
CA TYR A 534 2.92 -10.98 14.90
C TYR A 534 4.44 -11.13 14.79
N GLY A 535 5.05 -11.71 15.82
CA GLY A 535 6.40 -12.20 15.77
C GLY A 535 6.55 -13.44 14.88
N PRO A 536 7.78 -13.90 14.61
CA PRO A 536 8.00 -15.17 13.93
C PRO A 536 7.44 -16.34 14.74
N TRP A 537 6.97 -17.37 14.05
CA TRP A 537 6.67 -18.66 14.68
C TRP A 537 7.92 -19.24 15.34
N SER A 538 7.75 -19.92 16.47
CA SER A 538 8.79 -20.78 17.01
C SER A 538 9.12 -21.94 16.05
N PHE A 539 10.24 -22.61 16.30
CA PHE A 539 10.52 -23.90 15.66
C PHE A 539 9.48 -24.95 16.07
N ASP A 540 9.23 -25.92 15.18
CA ASP A 540 8.32 -27.03 15.46
C ASP A 540 8.89 -27.92 16.58
N THR A 541 8.05 -28.23 17.57
CA THR A 541 8.40 -29.11 18.69
C THR A 541 7.50 -30.34 18.67
N SER A 542 8.10 -31.52 18.79
CA SER A 542 7.38 -32.79 18.61
C SER A 542 7.28 -33.59 19.90
N PHE A 543 6.15 -34.28 20.07
CA PHE A 543 5.95 -35.25 21.15
C PHE A 543 5.01 -36.38 20.70
N THR A 544 5.08 -37.51 21.40
CA THR A 544 4.24 -38.69 21.18
C THR A 544 3.44 -38.97 22.44
N VAL A 545 2.11 -38.95 22.32
CA VAL A 545 1.21 -39.41 23.38
C VAL A 545 1.12 -40.94 23.30
N LYS A 546 1.54 -41.64 24.37
CA LYS A 546 1.33 -43.09 24.47
C LYS A 546 -0.06 -43.40 25.02
N SER A 547 -0.68 -44.44 24.46
CA SER A 547 -1.89 -45.02 25.07
C SER A 547 -1.54 -45.51 26.47
N GLY A 548 -2.18 -44.94 27.50
CA GLY A 548 -2.11 -45.47 28.85
C GLY A 548 -2.56 -46.93 28.85
N GLY A 549 -1.63 -47.85 29.12
CA GLY A 549 -2.01 -49.15 29.65
C GLY A 549 -2.72 -48.93 30.99
N PRO A 550 -3.64 -49.83 31.41
CA PRO A 550 -4.36 -49.65 32.66
C PRO A 550 -3.35 -49.52 33.80
N ALA A 551 -3.61 -48.57 34.71
CA ALA A 551 -2.82 -48.31 35.89
C ALA A 551 -2.49 -49.63 36.60
N GLY A 552 -1.28 -50.12 36.36
CA GLY A 552 -0.71 -51.25 37.07
C GLY A 552 -0.31 -50.74 38.45
N ASP A 553 -1.00 -51.29 39.45
CA ASP A 553 -0.64 -51.21 40.86
C ASP A 553 0.88 -51.34 41.04
N GLY A 554 1.48 -50.25 41.47
CA GLY A 554 2.92 -50.03 41.45
C GLY A 554 3.30 -48.85 42.32
N GLY A 555 2.74 -48.81 43.53
CA GLY A 555 3.33 -48.00 44.58
C GLY A 555 4.80 -48.37 44.72
N ILE A 556 5.69 -47.37 44.66
CA ILE A 556 6.83 -47.16 45.55
C ILE A 556 7.50 -45.82 45.18
N ALA A 557 7.50 -44.92 46.17
CA ALA A 557 8.49 -43.87 46.45
C ALA A 557 8.64 -42.66 45.52
N LEU A 558 7.75 -41.66 45.70
CA LEU A 558 8.13 -40.24 45.62
C LEU A 558 7.82 -39.44 46.90
N ASN A 559 7.56 -40.13 48.02
CA ASN A 559 7.44 -39.54 49.36
C ASN A 559 8.75 -39.62 50.19
N LYS A 560 9.91 -39.77 49.54
CA LYS A 560 11.22 -39.90 50.25
C LYS A 560 12.30 -38.90 49.87
N ILE A 561 12.01 -37.90 49.02
CA ILE A 561 12.98 -36.86 48.66
C ILE A 561 12.60 -35.48 49.23
N LEU A 562 11.33 -35.25 49.60
CA LEU A 562 10.89 -34.00 50.23
C LEU A 562 11.00 -33.99 51.77
N MET A 563 11.28 -35.14 52.40
CA MET A 563 11.45 -35.26 53.87
C MET A 563 12.92 -35.37 54.34
N ILE A 564 13.90 -35.23 53.44
CA ILE A 564 15.33 -35.25 53.80
C ILE A 564 15.98 -33.84 53.67
N LEU A 565 15.26 -32.87 53.11
CA LEU A 565 15.75 -31.49 52.98
C LEU A 565 15.15 -30.50 54.00
N LEU A 566 14.25 -30.96 54.89
CA LEU A 566 13.69 -30.14 55.98
C LEU A 566 14.26 -30.46 57.38
N ASP A 567 15.07 -31.51 57.52
CA ASP A 567 15.76 -31.89 58.78
C ASP A 567 17.25 -31.47 58.79
N LEU A 568 17.71 -30.62 57.87
CA LEU A 568 19.11 -30.16 57.78
C LEU A 568 19.28 -28.63 57.94
N LEU A 569 18.26 -27.92 58.41
CA LEU A 569 18.33 -26.47 58.68
C LEU A 569 17.88 -26.06 60.10
N ASP A 570 17.72 -27.00 61.04
CA ASP A 570 17.54 -26.68 62.47
C ASP A 570 18.30 -27.72 63.33
N GLU A 571 19.57 -27.42 63.61
CA GLU A 571 20.52 -27.96 64.62
C GLU A 571 21.92 -27.77 64.01
N GLU A 572 22.86 -26.92 64.45
CA GLU A 572 23.17 -26.22 65.69
C GLU A 572 23.84 -24.87 65.28
N ASN A 573 23.75 -23.80 66.07
CA ASN A 573 24.85 -23.32 66.92
C ASN A 573 26.23 -23.24 66.24
#